data_AF-A0A1M6QCE9-F1
#
_entry.id   AF-A0A1M6QCE9-F1
#
_cell.length_a   1.000
_cell.length_b   1.000
_cell.length_c   1.000
_cell.angle_alpha   90.00
_cell.angle_beta   90.00
_cell.angle_gamma   90.00
#
_symmetry.space_group_name_H-M   'P 1'
#
loop_
_entity.id
_entity.type
_entity.pdbx_description
1 polymer ?
#
loop_
_entity_poly.entity_id
_entity_poly.type
_entity_poly.pdbx_seq_one_letter_code
_entity_poly.pdbx_strand_id
1 'polypeptide(L)'
;IRELNPVLRGWMNYYRVANIKGFIRDFMGWLRRRLRMIKMKQWKTYKAMHKEMRRLGIKGNGLKMAVTKWKNSKVHIIHQILPNKYFEDLGLIDM
;
A
#
# COMPACT_ATOMS: atom_id res chain seq x y z
N ILE A 1 -10.91 -3.53 0.35
CA ILE A 1 -11.13 -2.07 0.48
C ILE A 1 -12.57 -1.76 0.86
N ARG A 2 -13.56 -2.39 0.21
CA ARG A 2 -15.00 -2.22 0.53
C ARG A 2 -15.34 -2.32 2.02
N GLU A 3 -14.74 -3.26 2.74
CA GLU A 3 -14.95 -3.43 4.19
C GLU A 3 -14.11 -2.45 5.04
N LEU A 4 -12.94 -2.04 4.54
CA LEU A 4 -12.04 -1.14 5.26
C LEU A 4 -12.56 0.30 5.29
N ASN A 5 -13.13 0.75 4.18
CA ASN A 5 -13.59 2.13 4.01
C ASN A 5 -14.64 2.57 5.04
N PRO A 6 -15.71 1.79 5.33
CA PRO A 6 -16.66 2.10 6.39
C PRO A 6 -16.01 2.24 7.76
N VAL A 7 -15.06 1.37 8.10
CA VAL A 7 -14.33 1.41 9.38
C VAL A 7 -13.51 2.68 9.49
N LEU A 8 -12.77 3.05 8.44
CA LEU A 8 -12.00 4.30 8.40
C LEU A 8 -12.90 5.54 8.53
N ARG A 9 -14.04 5.56 7.83
CA ARG A 9 -15.03 6.65 7.95
C ARG A 9 -15.59 6.77 9.37
N GLY A 10 -15.98 5.65 9.97
CA GLY A 10 -16.49 5.63 11.35
C GLY A 10 -15.45 6.13 12.35
N TRP A 11 -14.21 5.67 12.21
CA TRP A 11 -13.09 6.10 13.04
C TRP A 11 -12.83 7.61 12.91
N MET A 12 -12.80 8.14 11.68
CA MET A 12 -12.63 9.58 11.44
C MET A 12 -13.79 10.38 12.04
N ASN A 13 -15.04 9.95 11.83
CA ASN A 13 -16.21 10.64 12.39
C ASN A 13 -16.17 10.74 13.92
N TYR A 14 -15.69 9.69 14.60
CA TYR A 14 -15.53 9.69 16.05
C TYR A 14 -14.42 10.67 16.51
N TYR A 15 -13.26 10.63 15.86
CA TYR A 15 -12.11 11.47 16.23
C TYR A 15 -12.08 12.86 15.57
N ARG A 16 -13.13 13.24 14.83
CA ARG A 16 -13.19 14.49 14.04
C ARG A 16 -12.98 15.75 14.87
N VAL A 17 -13.40 15.73 16.14
CA VAL A 17 -13.29 16.88 17.06
C VAL A 17 -11.85 17.05 17.57
N ALA A 18 -11.03 16.00 17.51
CA ALA A 18 -9.64 16.07 17.93
C ALA A 18 -8.76 16.68 16.80
N ASN A 19 -7.81 17.55 17.16
CA ASN A 19 -6.85 18.12 16.22
C ASN A 19 -5.74 17.10 15.84
N ILE A 20 -6.12 16.01 15.15
CA ILE A 20 -5.26 14.86 14.86
C ILE A 20 -4.77 14.80 13.41
N LYS A 21 -4.83 15.90 12.65
CA LYS A 21 -4.47 15.93 11.22
C LYS A 21 -3.08 15.36 10.92
N GLY A 22 -2.09 15.67 11.76
CA GLY A 22 -0.74 15.13 11.63
C GLY A 22 -0.70 13.62 11.77
N PHE A 23 -1.38 13.09 12.79
CA PHE A 23 -1.50 11.66 13.03
C PHE A 23 -2.21 10.95 11.87
N ILE A 24 -3.29 11.51 11.33
CA ILE A 24 -4.04 10.91 10.21
C ILE A 24 -3.13 10.73 8.99
N ARG A 25 -2.32 11.74 8.64
CA ARG A 25 -1.38 11.67 7.52
C ARG A 25 -0.38 10.52 7.70
N ASP A 26 0.19 10.38 8.90
CA ASP A 26 1.16 9.32 9.20
C ASP A 26 0.48 7.94 9.21
N PHE A 27 -0.73 7.88 9.77
CA PHE A 27 -1.56 6.68 9.78
C PHE A 27 -1.93 6.23 8.37
N MET A 28 -2.34 7.13 7.48
CA MET A 28 -2.63 6.82 6.07
C MET A 28 -1.38 6.33 5.33
N GLY A 29 -0.22 6.94 5.60
CA GLY A 29 1.06 6.46 5.11
C GLY A 29 1.37 5.02 5.55
N TRP A 30 1.17 4.73 6.84
CA TRP A 30 1.33 3.40 7.41
C TRP A 30 0.31 2.40 6.84
N LEU A 31 -0.95 2.81 6.66
CA LEU A 31 -2.02 1.99 6.12
C LEU A 31 -1.74 1.57 4.68
N ARG A 32 -1.33 2.51 3.81
CA ARG A 32 -0.94 2.20 2.44
C ARG A 32 0.26 1.23 2.40
N ARG A 33 1.22 1.40 3.32
CA ARG A 33 2.32 0.42 3.47
C ARG A 33 1.81 -0.96 3.89
N ARG A 34 0.81 -1.02 4.79
CA ARG A 34 0.17 -2.27 5.20
C ARG A 34 -0.52 -2.98 4.03
N LEU A 35 -1.25 -2.22 3.22
CA LEU A 35 -1.90 -2.73 2.01
C LEU A 35 -0.88 -3.20 0.96
N ARG A 36 0.21 -2.45 0.73
CA ARG A 36 1.33 -2.89 -0.13
C ARG A 36 1.84 -4.27 0.33
N MET A 37 2.03 -4.45 1.63
CA MET A 37 2.49 -5.73 2.17
C MET A 37 1.50 -6.87 1.92
N ILE A 38 0.19 -6.64 2.11
CA ILE A 38 -0.82 -7.66 1.82
C ILE A 38 -0.73 -8.09 0.34
N LYS A 39 -0.61 -7.13 -0.58
CA LYS A 39 -0.42 -7.42 -2.01
C LYS A 39 0.87 -8.18 -2.28
N MET A 40 1.97 -7.82 -1.60
CA MET A 40 3.24 -8.55 -1.72
C MET A 40 3.14 -10.00 -1.24
N LYS A 41 2.42 -10.27 -0.15
CA LYS A 41 2.13 -11.64 0.30
C LYS A 41 1.32 -12.42 -0.73
N GLN A 42 0.35 -11.79 -1.39
CA GLN A 42 -0.45 -12.43 -2.44
C GLN A 42 0.38 -12.86 -3.65
N TRP A 43 1.50 -12.19 -3.94
CA TRP A 43 2.41 -12.62 -5.01
C TRP A 43 3.10 -13.96 -4.72
N LYS A 44 3.22 -14.35 -3.44
CA LYS A 44 3.90 -15.57 -2.93
C LYS A 44 5.41 -15.64 -3.23
N THR A 45 5.85 -15.24 -4.42
CA THR A 45 7.23 -15.30 -4.89
C THR A 45 7.63 -14.02 -5.64
N TYR A 46 8.94 -13.76 -5.75
CA TYR A 46 9.48 -12.62 -6.51
C TYR A 46 9.12 -12.69 -8.01
N LYS A 47 8.84 -13.87 -8.56
CA LYS A 47 8.50 -14.05 -9.97
C LYS A 47 7.20 -13.32 -10.35
N ALA A 48 6.19 -13.40 -9.49
CA ALA A 48 4.92 -12.71 -9.69
C ALA A 48 5.09 -11.18 -9.58
N MET A 49 5.90 -10.70 -8.64
CA MET A 49 6.28 -9.29 -8.54
C MET A 49 6.97 -8.81 -9.83
N HIS A 50 7.95 -9.56 -10.34
CA HIS A 50 8.64 -9.22 -11.59
C HIS A 50 7.70 -9.25 -12.81
N LYS A 51 6.70 -10.14 -12.83
CA LYS A 51 5.67 -10.14 -13.87
C LYS A 51 4.87 -8.84 -13.87
N GLU A 52 4.44 -8.39 -12.69
CA GLU A 52 3.69 -7.13 -12.56
C GLU A 52 4.56 -5.92 -12.92
N MET A 53 5.82 -5.91 -12.47
CA MET A 53 6.79 -4.89 -12.82
C MET A 53 6.98 -4.76 -14.34
N ARG A 54 7.08 -5.88 -15.07
CA ARG A 54 7.14 -5.89 -16.54
C ARG A 54 5.86 -5.39 -17.18
N ARG A 55 4.69 -5.76 -16.63
CA ARG A 55 3.38 -5.27 -17.11
C ARG A 55 3.27 -3.75 -17.01
N LEU A 56 3.88 -3.15 -15.99
CA LEU A 56 3.95 -1.70 -15.80
C LEU A 56 5.08 -1.02 -16.57
N GLY A 57 5.89 -1.77 -17.34
CA GLY A 57 7.02 -1.22 -18.10
C GLY A 57 8.23 -0.83 -17.25
N ILE A 58 8.29 -1.22 -15.98
CA ILE A 58 9.39 -0.88 -15.07
C ILE A 58 10.57 -1.82 -15.36
N LYS A 59 11.72 -1.25 -15.76
CA LYS A 59 12.96 -2.01 -15.95
C LYS A 59 13.56 -2.37 -14.59
N GLY A 60 13.65 -3.67 -14.31
CA GLY A 60 14.30 -4.18 -13.11
C GLY A 60 15.72 -4.64 -13.36
N ASN A 61 16.55 -4.60 -12.32
CA ASN A 61 17.92 -5.08 -12.29
C ASN A 61 18.05 -6.61 -12.11
N GLY A 62 16.94 -7.35 -12.20
CA GLY A 62 16.91 -8.81 -12.01
C GLY A 62 17.07 -9.27 -10.55
N LEU A 63 17.25 -8.36 -9.59
CA LEU A 63 17.42 -8.74 -8.19
C LEU A 63 16.16 -9.39 -7.61
N LYS A 64 16.38 -10.45 -6.84
CA LYS A 64 15.32 -11.18 -6.13
C LYS A 64 15.03 -10.47 -4.82
N MET A 65 13.75 -10.29 -4.53
CA MET A 65 13.28 -9.69 -3.27
C MET A 65 12.37 -10.67 -2.54
N ALA A 66 12.54 -10.79 -1.22
CA ALA A 66 11.62 -11.54 -0.37
C ALA A 66 10.29 -10.77 -0.23
N VAL A 67 9.27 -11.15 -1.00
CA VAL A 67 7.96 -10.48 -1.01
C VAL A 67 7.13 -10.70 0.26
N THR A 68 7.57 -11.58 1.16
CA THR A 68 6.87 -11.88 2.42
C THR A 68 7.33 -11.03 3.61
N LYS A 69 8.46 -10.32 3.50
CA LYS A 69 9.06 -9.56 4.62
C LYS A 69 8.50 -8.14 4.71
N TRP A 70 8.04 -7.73 5.90
CA TRP A 70 7.51 -6.38 6.17
C TRP A 70 8.47 -5.25 5.79
N LYS A 71 9.77 -5.40 6.07
CA LYS A 71 10.81 -4.42 5.71
C LYS A 71 10.76 -4.05 4.23
N ASN A 72 10.48 -5.02 3.36
CA ASN A 72 10.51 -4.84 1.92
C ASN A 72 9.33 -4.02 1.37
N SER A 73 8.24 -3.88 2.13
CA SER A 73 7.10 -3.02 1.75
C SER A 73 7.43 -1.52 1.67
N LYS A 74 8.55 -1.09 2.27
CA LYS A 74 9.03 0.31 2.27
C LYS A 74 10.03 0.58 1.13
N VAL A 75 10.43 -0.42 0.37
CA VAL A 75 11.46 -0.25 -0.67
C VAL A 75 10.89 0.52 -1.85
N HIS A 76 11.70 1.41 -2.43
CA HIS A 76 11.30 2.30 -3.52
C HIS A 76 10.67 1.55 -4.71
N ILE A 77 11.21 0.40 -5.11
CA ILE A 77 10.64 -0.40 -6.21
C ILE A 77 9.19 -0.83 -5.94
N ILE A 78 8.82 -1.13 -4.69
CA ILE A 78 7.45 -1.50 -4.35
C ILE A 78 6.52 -0.29 -4.43
N HIS A 79 7.03 0.91 -4.11
CA HIS A 79 6.28 2.15 -4.25
C HIS A 79 6.08 2.52 -5.74
N GLN A 80 7.00 2.13 -6.63
CA GLN A 80 6.81 2.27 -8.07
C GLN A 80 5.79 1.26 -8.62
N ILE A 81 5.85 -0.01 -8.19
CA ILE A 81 4.93 -1.05 -8.66
C ILE A 81 3.50 -0.83 -8.12
N LEU A 82 3.38 -0.40 -6.87
CA LEU A 82 2.12 -0.13 -6.19
C LEU A 82 2.10 1.33 -5.75
N PRO A 83 1.90 2.31 -6.64
CA PRO A 83 1.87 3.72 -6.29
C PRO A 83 0.63 4.09 -5.45
N ASN A 84 0.59 5.28 -4.87
CA ASN A 84 -0.60 5.72 -4.11
C ASN A 84 -1.85 5.74 -4.99
N LYS A 85 -1.69 6.16 -6.26
CA LYS A 85 -2.74 6.11 -7.29
C LYS A 85 -3.38 4.74 -7.44
N TYR A 86 -2.61 3.65 -7.35
CA TYR A 86 -3.17 2.29 -7.41
C TYR A 86 -4.19 2.04 -6.27
N PHE A 87 -3.99 2.61 -5.09
CA PHE A 87 -4.93 2.46 -3.98
C PHE A 87 -6.14 3.39 -4.13
N GLU A 88 -5.96 4.58 -4.70
CA GLU A 88 -7.05 5.51 -5.06
C GLU A 88 -7.96 4.87 -6.12
N ASP A 89 -7.39 4.25 -7.15
CA ASP A 89 -8.12 3.53 -8.21
C ASP A 89 -8.91 2.34 -7.66
N LEU A 90 -8.42 1.70 -6.59
CA LEU A 90 -9.16 0.66 -5.85
C LEU A 90 -10.25 1.23 -4.91
N GLY A 91 -10.37 2.55 -4.84
CA GLY A 91 -11.36 3.27 -4.04
C GLY A 91 -10.97 3.43 -2.57
N LEU A 92 -9.68 3.37 -2.21
CA LEU A 92 -9.26 3.68 -0.84
C LEU A 92 -9.57 5.15 -0.55
N ILE A 93 -10.28 5.40 0.55
CA ILE A 93 -10.54 6.76 1.00
C ILE A 93 -9.25 7.35 1.57
N ASP A 94 -8.88 8.54 1.09
CA ASP A 94 -7.85 9.34 1.74
C ASP A 94 -8.49 10.26 2.78
N MET A 95 -7.89 10.32 3.97
CA MET A 95 -8.40 11.05 5.14
C MET A 95 -7.45 12.19 5.52
#